data_AF-A0A292RKS3-F1
#
_entry.id   AF-A0A292RKS3-F1
#
_cell.length_a   1.000
_cell.length_b   1.000
_cell.length_c   1.000
_cell.angle_alpha   90.00
_cell.angle_beta   90.00
_cell.angle_gamma   90.00
#
_symmetry.space_group_name_H-M   'P 1'
#
loop_
_entity.id
_entity.type
_entity.pdbx_description
1 polymer ?
#
loop_
_entity_poly.entity_id
_entity_poly.type
_entity_poly.pdbx_seq_one_letter_code
_entity_poly.pdbx_strand_id
1 'polypeptide(L)'
;MLSMQEERDLNKKKKIILEALAKTLKDLRGAQSQFRFCSENDISIDVISKCERAVKDPQLTTLCKIAEGFDLSFSELALRIENNLPHNFFLIEK
;
A
#
# COMPACT_ATOMS: atom_id res chain seq x y z
N MET A 1 26.57 1.12 -9.94
CA MET A 1 25.98 2.40 -9.52
C MET A 1 24.93 2.74 -10.55
N LEU A 2 23.67 2.90 -10.16
CA LEU A 2 22.62 3.27 -11.11
C LEU A 2 22.89 4.69 -11.62
N SER A 3 22.60 4.93 -12.89
CA SER A 3 22.56 6.28 -13.44
C SER A 3 21.46 7.11 -12.76
N MET A 4 21.60 8.43 -12.75
CA MET A 4 20.57 9.33 -12.22
C MET A 4 19.20 9.14 -12.90
N GLN A 5 19.18 8.67 -14.14
CA GLN A 5 17.95 8.41 -14.87
C GLN A 5 17.27 7.11 -14.39
N GLU A 6 18.02 6.02 -14.26
CA GLU A 6 17.51 4.74 -13.76
C GLU A 6 16.97 4.86 -12.32
N GLU A 7 17.64 5.64 -11.47
CA GLU A 7 17.15 5.89 -10.11
C GLU A 7 15.83 6.67 -10.10
N ARG A 8 15.68 7.67 -10.98
CA ARG A 8 14.42 8.42 -11.14
C ARG A 8 13.28 7.51 -11.58
N ASP A 9 13.53 6.64 -12.55
CA ASP A 9 12.50 5.75 -13.08
C ASP A 9 12.13 4.65 -12.08
N LEU A 10 13.09 4.12 -11.33
CA LEU A 10 12.82 3.22 -10.21
C LEU A 10 11.95 3.89 -9.13
N ASN A 11 12.26 5.14 -8.78
CA ASN A 11 11.48 5.89 -7.79
C ASN A 11 10.04 6.17 -8.26
N LYS A 12 9.82 6.44 -9.56
CA LYS A 12 8.47 6.54 -10.13
C LYS A 12 7.72 5.21 -10.01
N LYS A 13 8.36 4.09 -10.34
CA LYS A 13 7.75 2.75 -10.23
C LYS A 13 7.40 2.41 -8.77
N LYS A 14 8.30 2.68 -7.82
CA LYS A 14 7.99 2.54 -6.38
C LYS A 14 6.77 3.37 -5.99
N LYS A 15 6.68 4.61 -6.46
CA LYS A 15 5.53 5.47 -6.19
C LYS A 15 4.22 4.88 -6.72
N ILE A 16 4.22 4.26 -7.90
CA ILE A 16 3.04 3.57 -8.45
C ILE A 16 2.57 2.45 -7.51
N ILE A 17 3.48 1.67 -6.94
CA ILE A 17 3.14 0.62 -5.95
C ILE A 17 2.49 1.24 -4.71
N LEU A 18 3.06 2.33 -4.19
CA LEU A 18 2.50 3.03 -3.02
C LEU A 18 1.13 3.64 -3.31
N GLU A 19 0.90 4.14 -4.52
CA GLU A 19 -0.39 4.67 -4.96
C GLU A 19 -1.43 3.55 -5.09
N ALA A 20 -1.06 2.37 -5.58
CA ALA A 20 -1.93 1.19 -5.64
C ALA A 20 -2.33 0.70 -4.24
N LEU A 21 -1.37 0.66 -3.30
CA LEU A 21 -1.65 0.40 -1.88
C LEU A 21 -2.60 1.46 -1.31
N ALA A 22 -2.29 2.74 -1.50
CA ALA A 22 -3.06 3.85 -0.97
C ALA A 22 -4.53 3.81 -1.43
N LYS A 23 -4.75 3.52 -2.72
CA LYS A 23 -6.08 3.35 -3.29
C LYS A 23 -6.80 2.16 -2.66
N THR A 24 -6.13 1.01 -2.60
CA THR A 24 -6.69 -0.21 -1.99
C THR A 24 -7.18 0.03 -0.56
N LEU A 25 -6.37 0.68 0.28
CA LEU A 25 -6.73 0.94 1.67
C LEU A 25 -7.90 1.94 1.80
N LYS A 26 -7.94 2.98 0.95
CA LYS A 26 -9.08 3.92 0.92
C LYS A 26 -10.37 3.24 0.50
N ASP A 27 -10.30 2.38 -0.51
CA ASP A 27 -11.45 1.64 -1.01
C ASP A 27 -11.99 0.67 0.04
N LEU A 28 -11.09 -0.04 0.75
CA LEU A 28 -11.46 -0.92 1.86
C LEU A 28 -12.06 -0.17 3.05
N ARG A 29 -11.46 0.96 3.44
CA ARG A 29 -11.97 1.79 4.54
C ARG A 29 -13.31 2.46 4.20
N GLY A 30 -13.54 2.78 2.93
CA GLY A 30 -14.75 3.47 2.48
C GLY A 30 -15.00 4.77 3.27
N ALA A 31 -16.20 4.87 3.87
CA ALA A 31 -16.61 6.04 4.65
C ALA A 31 -16.10 6.05 6.11
N GLN A 32 -15.52 4.95 6.60
CA GLN A 32 -15.04 4.88 7.98
C GLN A 32 -13.86 5.83 8.20
N SER A 33 -13.80 6.56 9.31
CA SER A 33 -12.65 7.42 9.57
C SER A 33 -11.38 6.61 9.85
N GLN A 34 -10.21 7.15 9.49
CA GLN A 34 -8.92 6.52 9.82
C GLN A 34 -8.79 6.26 11.33
N PHE A 35 -9.22 7.22 12.15
CA PHE A 35 -9.19 7.10 13.62
C PHE A 35 -10.00 5.91 14.11
N ARG A 36 -11.25 5.75 13.62
CA ARG A 36 -12.11 4.63 14.04
C ARG A 36 -11.47 3.30 13.66
N PHE A 37 -11.06 3.13 12.40
CA PHE A 37 -10.40 1.92 11.91
C PHE A 37 -9.17 1.54 12.72
N CYS A 38 -8.32 2.52 13.01
CA CYS A 38 -7.10 2.32 13.78
C CYS A 38 -7.37 1.92 15.23
N SER A 39 -8.36 2.56 15.86
CA SER A 39 -8.74 2.29 17.25
C SER A 39 -9.34 0.90 17.45
N GLU A 40 -10.08 0.39 16.47
CA GLU A 40 -10.73 -0.92 16.54
C GLU A 40 -9.74 -2.07 16.36
N ASN A 41 -8.62 -1.83 15.67
CA ASN A 41 -7.69 -2.87 15.22
C ASN A 41 -6.28 -2.78 15.83
N ASP A 42 -6.06 -1.90 16.82
CA ASP A 42 -4.74 -1.65 17.43
C ASP A 42 -3.65 -1.32 16.38
N ILE A 43 -4.01 -0.49 15.40
CA ILE A 43 -3.10 -0.01 14.34
C ILE A 43 -2.80 1.46 14.60
N SER A 44 -1.54 1.86 14.43
CA SER A 44 -1.18 3.28 14.53
C SER A 44 -1.82 4.10 13.41
N ILE A 45 -2.51 5.18 13.77
CA ILE A 45 -3.09 6.12 12.82
C ILE A 45 -2.07 6.72 11.85
N ASP A 46 -0.83 6.92 12.31
CA ASP A 46 0.26 7.44 11.46
C ASP A 46 0.59 6.47 10.32
N VAL A 47 0.54 5.16 10.58
CA VAL A 47 0.78 4.12 9.57
C VAL A 47 -0.28 4.19 8.49
N ILE A 48 -1.57 4.12 8.86
CA ILE A 48 -2.68 4.16 7.89
C ILE A 48 -2.68 5.50 7.13
N SER A 49 -2.51 6.62 7.83
CA SER A 49 -2.46 7.94 7.20
C SER A 49 -1.35 8.05 6.16
N LYS A 50 -0.14 7.55 6.45
CA LYS A 50 0.98 7.60 5.50
C LYS A 50 0.82 6.62 4.36
N CYS A 51 0.25 5.43 4.60
CA CYS A 51 -0.03 4.46 3.54
C CYS A 51 -1.10 5.01 2.57
N GLU A 52 -2.20 5.55 3.08
CA GLU A 52 -3.27 6.15 2.25
C GLU A 52 -2.84 7.42 1.49
N ARG A 53 -1.73 8.04 1.87
CA ARG A 53 -1.12 9.16 1.14
C ARG A 53 0.00 8.72 0.20
N ALA A 54 0.26 7.41 0.07
CA ALA A 54 1.35 6.86 -0.72
C ALA A 54 2.75 7.38 -0.31
N VAL A 55 2.95 7.68 0.98
CA VAL A 55 4.22 8.23 1.51
C VAL A 55 5.06 7.17 2.20
N LYS A 56 4.43 6.08 2.66
CA LYS A 56 5.12 5.02 3.40
C LYS A 56 4.92 3.68 2.71
N ASP A 57 6.03 2.96 2.57
CA ASP A 57 6.08 1.54 2.27
C ASP A 57 6.06 0.75 3.59
N PRO A 58 4.91 0.14 3.97
CA PRO A 58 4.83 -0.62 5.21
C PRO A 58 5.58 -1.95 5.12
N GLN A 59 6.12 -2.40 6.26
CA GLN A 59 6.68 -3.74 6.36
C GLN A 59 5.60 -4.81 6.15
N LEU A 60 5.99 -5.99 5.68
CA LEU A 60 5.09 -7.12 5.42
C LEU A 60 4.21 -7.48 6.63
N THR A 61 4.77 -7.53 7.84
CA THR A 61 4.03 -7.80 9.08
C THR A 61 2.96 -6.73 9.37
N THR A 62 3.20 -5.48 8.98
CA THR A 62 2.22 -4.40 9.09
C THR A 62 1.10 -4.60 8.08
N LEU A 63 1.40 -5.04 6.85
CA LEU A 63 0.37 -5.37 5.86
C LEU A 63 -0.52 -6.53 6.33
N CYS A 64 0.03 -7.55 7.00
CA CYS A 64 -0.77 -8.62 7.59
C CYS A 64 -1.77 -8.07 8.62
N LYS A 65 -1.30 -7.24 9.57
CA LYS A 65 -2.19 -6.59 10.55
C LYS A 65 -3.27 -5.74 9.91
N ILE A 66 -2.92 -4.99 8.86
CA ILE A 66 -3.89 -4.17 8.12
C ILE A 66 -4.92 -5.06 7.43
N ALA A 67 -4.50 -6.17 6.80
CA ALA A 67 -5.41 -7.12 6.16
C ALA A 67 -6.39 -7.69 7.19
N GLU A 68 -5.87 -8.19 8.32
CA GLU A 68 -6.67 -8.72 9.42
C GLU A 68 -7.65 -7.67 9.97
N GLY A 69 -7.25 -6.41 10.07
CA GLY A 69 -8.13 -5.33 10.52
C GLY A 69 -9.27 -4.98 9.54
N PHE A 70 -9.17 -5.45 8.28
CA PHE A 70 -10.24 -5.39 7.28
C PHE A 70 -10.96 -6.74 7.10
N ASP A 71 -10.75 -7.69 8.00
CA ASP A 71 -11.26 -9.07 7.91
C ASP A 71 -10.81 -9.79 6.62
N LEU A 72 -9.59 -9.52 6.16
CA LEU A 72 -8.98 -10.13 4.98
C LEU A 72 -7.75 -10.96 5.36
N SER A 73 -7.50 -12.02 4.59
CA SER A 73 -6.18 -12.63 4.54
C SER A 73 -5.17 -11.74 3.81
N PHE A 74 -3.88 -11.94 4.10
CA PHE A 74 -2.82 -11.20 3.43
C PHE A 74 -2.85 -11.38 1.89
N SER A 75 -3.16 -12.58 1.40
CA SER A 75 -3.21 -12.84 -0.05
C SER A 75 -4.34 -12.07 -0.73
N GLU A 76 -5.48 -11.90 -0.07
CA GLU A 76 -6.59 -11.09 -0.58
C GLU A 76 -6.22 -9.61 -0.64
N LEU A 77 -5.55 -9.09 0.39
CA LEU A 77 -5.03 -7.72 0.36
C LEU A 77 -4.00 -7.55 -0.78
N ALA A 78 -3.06 -8.49 -0.91
CA ALA A 78 -2.05 -8.46 -1.95
C ALA A 78 -2.67 -8.48 -3.35
N LEU A 79 -3.69 -9.32 -3.57
CA LEU A 79 -4.41 -9.38 -4.85
C LEU A 79 -5.12 -8.07 -5.18
N ARG A 80 -5.72 -7.40 -4.18
CA ARG A 80 -6.36 -6.09 -4.38
C ARG A 80 -5.36 -4.99 -4.72
N ILE A 81 -4.16 -5.03 -4.13
CA ILE A 81 -3.07 -4.11 -4.47
C ILE A 81 -2.63 -4.38 -5.92
N GLU A 82 -2.40 -5.64 -6.28
CA GLU A 82 -2.01 -6.06 -7.64
C GLU A 82 -3.03 -5.58 -8.69
N ASN A 83 -4.33 -5.74 -8.41
CA ASN A 83 -5.40 -5.29 -9.31
C ASN A 83 -5.43 -3.76 -9.53
N ASN A 84 -4.78 -3.00 -8.65
CA ASN A 84 -4.63 -1.55 -8.79
C ASN A 84 -3.32 -1.13 -9.48
N LEU A 85 -2.43 -2.09 -9.79
CA LEU A 85 -1.23 -1.83 -10.58
C LEU A 85 -1.54 -1.79 -12.09
N PRO A 86 -0.70 -1.09 -12.88
CA PRO A 86 -0.78 -1.16 -14.34
C PRO A 86 -0.60 -2.60 -14.85
N HIS A 87 -1.18 -2.90 -16.01
CA HIS A 87 -1.00 -4.22 -16.64
C HIS A 87 0.48 -4.49 -16.95
N ASN A 88 0.94 -5.72 -16.67
CA ASN A 88 2.34 -6.14 -16.84
C ASN A 88 3.36 -5.23 -16.12
N PHE A 89 3.00 -4.74 -14.94
CA PHE A 89 3.89 -3.90 -14.15
C PHE A 89 5.06 -4.70 -13.56
N PHE A 90 6.30 -4.25 -13.81
CA PHE A 90 7.50 -4.78 -13.20
C PHE A 90 8.35 -3.65 -12.61
N LEU A 91 8.77 -3.83 -11.35
CA LEU A 91 9.62 -2.86 -10.66
C LEU A 91 11.00 -2.76 -11.31
N ILE A 92 11.59 -3.91 -11.62
CA ILE A 92 12.84 -4.03 -12.37
C ILE A 92 12.53 -4.31 -13.85
N GLU A 93 13.50 -4.06 -14.72
CA GLU A 93 13.40 -4.47 -16.12
C GLU A 93 13.46 -6.00 -16.23
N LYS A 94 12.78 -6.52 -17.25
CA LYS A 94 12.79 -7.94 -17.61
C LYS A 94 13.54 -8.12 -18.91
#